data_AF-A0A957ZT31-F1
#
_entry.id   AF-A0A957ZT31-F1
#
_cell.length_a   1.000
_cell.length_b   1.000
_cell.length_c   1.000
_cell.angle_alpha   90.00
_cell.angle_beta   90.00
_cell.angle_gamma   90.00
#
_symmetry.space_group_name_H-M   'P 1'
#
loop_
_entity.id
_entity.type
_entity.pdbx_description
1 polymer ?
#
loop_
_entity_poly.entity_id
_entity_poly.type
_entity_poly.pdbx_seq_one_letter_code
_entity_poly.pdbx_strand_id
1 'polypeptide(L)'
;MTQPYRVLVSDALSEAGLAPLVGRPEIDIDQKTDLTPAQLLTEIGAYDALLVRSATQVTADVIAAGKKLRVIGRAGVGVDNIDIDAATQAGVIVVNAPTGNVVAAAEHTVAMLMSLARNIPQADQHVRGGQWKRATFMGTEVRDKTLGTVGLGRIAQEVAQRAKALGMRVLAFDPYVTGEYAQQRGVELVDLPDLLAAADFITFHVPLTEQTRNLLNRERLALTKPGVRILNVSRGGVIDEEALAEALQSGHVAGAALDVFAEEPLPAESPLRACANTIFTPHLGGSTVEAQEKVAVDVAVQVLDVLNDRPASYAVNAPLLPPKDLEFLVPYIDLAERMGRFLRQLTTHRGMGDLEVTAHGELANFDLTYINAAVIKGMLMDVVDTRVNLVNALLLAERRGLNLMERKKHQDDDRYAAMLTLRATSDGRRWTVRGAMVQGEPHIVDINDLWIDFPATGGILLTSHRDMPGIIGKVGTMMGQMDINISFMHVGRRGPREEAIMALGLDDMPPPGLLDAIDKLSNISWSKLILL
;
A
#
# COMPACT_ATOMS: atom_id res chain seq x y z
N MET A 1 -13.06 16.16 25.33
CA MET A 1 -13.23 14.81 24.74
C MET A 1 -13.19 14.99 23.24
N THR A 2 -12.24 14.36 22.57
CA THR A 2 -12.17 14.33 21.10
C THR A 2 -13.47 13.73 20.55
N GLN A 3 -13.99 14.27 19.45
CA GLN A 3 -15.15 13.67 18.78
C GLN A 3 -14.79 12.25 18.32
N PRO A 4 -15.69 11.27 18.44
CA PRO A 4 -15.44 9.92 17.96
C PRO A 4 -15.28 9.92 16.43
N TYR A 5 -14.46 9.01 15.91
CA TYR A 5 -14.35 8.80 14.48
C TYR A 5 -15.61 8.16 13.94
N ARG A 6 -16.13 8.67 12.83
CA ARG A 6 -17.33 8.11 12.20
C ARG A 6 -16.96 7.15 11.09
N VAL A 7 -17.49 5.93 11.15
CA VAL A 7 -17.24 4.85 10.20
C VAL A 7 -18.53 4.52 9.46
N LEU A 8 -18.53 4.67 8.14
CA LEU A 8 -19.64 4.24 7.28
C LEU A 8 -19.38 2.82 6.79
N VAL A 9 -20.32 1.92 6.99
CA VAL A 9 -20.35 0.58 6.39
C VAL A 9 -21.40 0.57 5.29
N SER A 10 -20.98 0.63 4.02
CA SER A 10 -21.89 0.78 2.88
C SER A 10 -22.24 -0.53 2.17
N ASP A 11 -21.60 -1.63 2.54
CA ASP A 11 -21.92 -2.98 2.07
C ASP A 11 -22.21 -3.92 3.27
N ALA A 12 -22.89 -5.04 3.03
CA ALA A 12 -23.24 -5.99 4.08
C ALA A 12 -21.99 -6.66 4.70
N LEU A 13 -21.71 -6.32 5.97
CA LEU A 13 -20.70 -6.93 6.83
C LEU A 13 -21.37 -7.50 8.09
N SER A 14 -20.91 -8.67 8.53
CA SER A 14 -21.45 -9.31 9.74
C SER A 14 -21.06 -8.55 11.01
N GLU A 15 -21.87 -8.68 12.06
CA GLU A 15 -21.56 -8.13 13.38
C GLU A 15 -20.22 -8.66 13.91
N ALA A 16 -19.95 -9.96 13.72
CA ALA A 16 -18.66 -10.58 14.05
C ALA A 16 -17.49 -9.93 13.29
N GLY A 17 -17.70 -9.57 12.02
CA GLY A 17 -16.72 -8.84 11.21
C GLY A 17 -16.39 -7.44 11.73
N LEU A 18 -17.40 -6.76 12.30
CA LEU A 18 -17.27 -5.41 12.85
C LEU A 18 -16.87 -5.40 14.33
N ALA A 19 -16.80 -6.55 15.00
CA ALA A 19 -16.42 -6.67 16.41
C ALA A 19 -15.15 -5.90 16.81
N PRO A 20 -14.11 -5.77 15.96
CA PRO A 20 -12.94 -4.95 16.30
C PRO A 20 -13.24 -3.46 16.48
N LEU A 21 -14.32 -2.94 15.91
CA LEU A 21 -14.73 -1.53 15.96
C LEU A 21 -15.88 -1.27 16.94
N VAL A 22 -16.80 -2.23 17.08
CA VAL A 22 -18.00 -2.10 17.92
C VAL A 22 -17.66 -1.94 19.41
N GLY A 23 -18.37 -1.06 20.11
CA GLY A 23 -18.26 -0.87 21.56
C GLY A 23 -17.08 0.00 22.01
N ARG A 24 -16.32 0.57 21.08
CA ARG A 24 -15.23 1.51 21.37
C ARG A 24 -15.75 2.93 21.54
N PRO A 25 -15.43 3.64 22.63
CA PRO A 25 -15.91 5.01 22.86
C PRO A 25 -15.38 6.01 21.80
N GLU A 26 -14.28 5.69 21.13
CA GLU A 26 -13.66 6.50 20.08
C GLU A 26 -14.23 6.24 18.66
N ILE A 27 -15.15 5.29 18.48
CA ILE A 27 -15.72 4.91 17.18
C ILE A 27 -17.25 5.00 17.20
N ASP A 28 -17.82 5.65 16.18
CA ASP A 28 -19.25 5.68 15.87
C ASP A 28 -19.49 5.00 14.50
N ILE A 29 -20.33 3.96 14.45
CA ILE A 29 -20.52 3.14 13.24
C ILE A 29 -21.94 3.31 12.71
N ASP A 30 -22.05 3.72 11.44
CA ASP A 30 -23.30 3.70 10.70
C ASP A 30 -23.25 2.59 9.63
N GLN A 31 -24.15 1.62 9.72
CA GLN A 31 -24.32 0.60 8.67
C GLN A 31 -25.50 0.98 7.77
N LYS A 32 -25.20 1.34 6.52
CA LYS A 32 -26.16 1.80 5.51
C LYS A 32 -25.87 1.11 4.18
N THR A 33 -26.40 -0.10 4.01
CA THR A 33 -26.08 -0.98 2.87
C THR A 33 -26.82 -0.65 1.57
N ASP A 34 -27.86 0.17 1.65
CA ASP A 34 -28.79 0.41 0.54
C ASP A 34 -28.59 1.81 -0.07
N LEU A 35 -27.43 2.43 0.17
CA LEU A 35 -27.12 3.75 -0.36
C LEU A 35 -26.93 3.68 -1.88
N THR A 36 -27.70 4.50 -2.60
CA THR A 36 -27.40 4.79 -4.01
C THR A 36 -26.10 5.57 -4.13
N PRO A 37 -25.41 5.54 -5.30
CA PRO A 37 -24.19 6.33 -5.52
C PRO A 37 -24.37 7.83 -5.20
N ALA A 38 -25.53 8.41 -5.52
CA ALA A 38 -25.84 9.81 -5.23
C ALA A 38 -26.01 10.10 -3.73
N GLN A 39 -26.60 9.17 -2.96
CA GLN A 39 -26.70 9.30 -1.51
C GLN A 39 -25.34 9.16 -0.85
N LEU A 40 -24.53 8.18 -1.28
CA LEU A 40 -23.17 8.01 -0.79
C LEU A 40 -22.34 9.28 -0.96
N LEU A 41 -22.38 9.90 -2.15
CA LEU A 41 -21.72 11.18 -2.44
C LEU A 41 -22.13 12.31 -1.47
N THR A 42 -23.40 12.33 -1.07
CA THR A 42 -23.92 13.38 -0.19
C THR A 42 -23.53 13.16 1.27
N GLU A 43 -23.45 11.90 1.71
CA GLU A 43 -23.24 11.55 3.12
C GLU A 43 -21.76 11.38 3.49
N ILE A 44 -20.92 10.94 2.56
CA ILE A 44 -19.54 10.50 2.83
C ILE A 44 -18.66 11.58 3.46
N GLY A 45 -18.95 12.87 3.22
CA GLY A 45 -18.19 13.99 3.75
C GLY A 45 -18.16 14.08 5.29
N ALA A 46 -19.08 13.39 5.98
CA ALA A 46 -19.17 13.36 7.43
C ALA A 46 -18.37 12.22 8.10
N TYR A 47 -17.76 11.32 7.32
CA TYR A 47 -17.13 10.09 7.82
C TYR A 47 -15.61 10.12 7.71
N ASP A 48 -14.94 9.52 8.69
CA ASP A 48 -13.50 9.35 8.77
C ASP A 48 -13.05 8.04 8.11
N ALA A 49 -13.92 7.04 8.03
CA ALA A 49 -13.65 5.76 7.37
C ALA A 49 -14.85 5.26 6.57
N LEU A 50 -14.56 4.54 5.48
CA LEU A 50 -15.54 3.84 4.65
C LEU A 50 -15.18 2.36 4.56
N LEU A 51 -16.12 1.48 4.93
CA LEU A 51 -16.01 0.04 4.82
C LEU A 51 -16.91 -0.47 3.69
N VAL A 52 -16.31 -1.12 2.70
CA VAL A 52 -17.00 -1.65 1.51
C VAL A 52 -16.64 -3.11 1.25
N ARG A 53 -17.42 -3.77 0.37
CA ARG A 53 -17.11 -5.06 -0.24
C ARG A 53 -16.92 -4.87 -1.74
N SER A 54 -17.83 -5.39 -2.56
CA SER A 54 -17.78 -5.33 -4.04
C SER A 54 -18.97 -4.59 -4.64
N ALA A 55 -20.01 -4.29 -3.87
CA ALA A 55 -21.23 -3.69 -4.40
C ALA A 55 -21.06 -2.16 -4.53
N THR A 56 -20.59 -1.51 -3.46
CA THR A 56 -20.29 -0.08 -3.49
C THR A 56 -19.11 0.22 -4.41
N GLN A 57 -19.30 1.13 -5.37
CA GLN A 57 -18.25 1.69 -6.22
C GLN A 57 -17.70 2.97 -5.59
N VAL A 58 -16.41 2.97 -5.22
CA VAL A 58 -15.72 4.09 -4.58
C VAL A 58 -14.92 4.84 -5.64
N THR A 59 -15.62 5.64 -6.43
CA THR A 59 -15.05 6.43 -7.53
C THR A 59 -14.30 7.66 -7.03
N ALA A 60 -13.54 8.33 -7.91
CA ALA A 60 -12.89 9.60 -7.63
C ALA A 60 -13.86 10.66 -7.03
N ASP A 61 -15.11 10.71 -7.49
CA ASP A 61 -16.11 11.66 -6.97
C ASP A 61 -16.47 11.35 -5.51
N VAL A 62 -16.61 10.07 -5.15
CA VAL A 62 -16.89 9.64 -3.75
C VAL A 62 -15.73 10.04 -2.84
N ILE A 63 -14.50 9.78 -3.29
CA ILE A 63 -13.28 10.12 -2.56
C ILE A 63 -13.16 11.65 -2.40
N ALA A 64 -13.43 12.41 -3.45
CA ALA A 64 -13.40 13.87 -3.42
C ALA A 64 -14.47 14.46 -2.49
N ALA A 65 -15.65 13.85 -2.39
CA ALA A 65 -16.70 14.24 -1.46
C ALA A 65 -16.37 13.91 0.01
N GLY A 66 -15.56 12.87 0.25
CA GLY A 66 -15.11 12.42 1.57
C GLY A 66 -14.09 13.35 2.25
N LYS A 67 -14.47 14.58 2.57
CA LYS A 67 -13.54 15.61 3.11
C LYS A 67 -12.82 15.23 4.41
N LYS A 68 -13.40 14.34 5.22
CA LYS A 68 -12.80 13.82 6.45
C LYS A 68 -12.14 12.45 6.29
N LEU A 69 -12.37 11.80 5.15
CA LEU A 69 -12.02 10.40 4.94
C LEU A 69 -10.50 10.20 5.12
N ARG A 70 -10.14 9.25 5.96
CA ARG A 70 -8.76 8.84 6.27
C ARG A 70 -8.44 7.48 5.68
N VAL A 71 -9.43 6.58 5.68
CA VAL A 71 -9.25 5.20 5.26
C VAL A 71 -10.47 4.63 4.56
N ILE A 72 -10.22 3.86 3.49
CA ILE A 72 -11.20 2.99 2.84
C ILE A 72 -10.76 1.56 3.08
N GLY A 73 -11.60 0.78 3.77
CA GLY A 73 -11.38 -0.63 4.01
C GLY A 73 -12.22 -1.48 3.07
N ARG A 74 -11.55 -2.28 2.22
CA ARG A 74 -12.19 -3.27 1.35
C ARG A 74 -12.17 -4.63 2.03
N ALA A 75 -13.32 -5.11 2.48
CA ALA A 75 -13.52 -6.47 2.99
C ALA A 75 -13.45 -7.52 1.87
N GLY A 76 -12.21 -7.84 1.47
CA GLY A 76 -11.83 -8.86 0.50
C GLY A 76 -10.47 -8.57 -0.14
N VAL A 77 -10.05 -9.38 -1.13
CA VAL A 77 -8.72 -9.26 -1.77
C VAL A 77 -8.64 -8.20 -2.88
N GLY A 78 -9.49 -8.31 -3.90
CA GLY A 78 -9.53 -7.32 -5.00
C GLY A 78 -9.96 -5.94 -4.51
N VAL A 79 -9.54 -4.90 -5.23
CA VAL A 79 -9.89 -3.49 -4.94
C VAL A 79 -10.42 -2.81 -6.19
N ASP A 80 -10.93 -3.60 -7.13
CA ASP A 80 -11.31 -3.17 -8.48
C ASP A 80 -12.46 -2.14 -8.46
N ASN A 81 -13.23 -2.09 -7.37
CA ASN A 81 -14.30 -1.13 -7.12
C ASN A 81 -13.84 0.15 -6.39
N ILE A 82 -12.52 0.38 -6.27
CA ILE A 82 -11.95 1.56 -5.60
C ILE A 82 -10.97 2.24 -6.56
N ASP A 83 -11.15 3.54 -6.77
CA ASP A 83 -10.19 4.36 -7.51
C ASP A 83 -8.94 4.63 -6.63
N ILE A 84 -7.96 3.75 -6.75
CA ILE A 84 -6.71 3.78 -5.96
C ILE A 84 -5.92 5.06 -6.22
N ASP A 85 -5.90 5.55 -7.46
CA ASP A 85 -5.15 6.74 -7.83
C ASP A 85 -5.80 7.99 -7.21
N ALA A 86 -7.12 8.10 -7.26
CA ALA A 86 -7.85 9.18 -6.58
C ALA A 86 -7.67 9.11 -5.07
N ALA A 87 -7.72 7.92 -4.47
CA ALA A 87 -7.53 7.73 -3.03
C ALA A 87 -6.13 8.17 -2.60
N THR A 88 -5.11 7.74 -3.34
CA THR A 88 -3.71 8.16 -3.12
C THR A 88 -3.58 9.67 -3.22
N GLN A 89 -4.12 10.30 -4.27
CA GLN A 89 -4.06 11.75 -4.43
C GLN A 89 -4.71 12.51 -3.28
N ALA A 90 -5.85 12.02 -2.78
CA ALA A 90 -6.57 12.60 -1.65
C ALA A 90 -5.91 12.32 -0.29
N GLY A 91 -4.87 11.48 -0.23
CA GLY A 91 -4.25 11.06 1.03
C GLY A 91 -5.14 10.10 1.82
N VAL A 92 -6.04 9.38 1.16
CA VAL A 92 -6.89 8.36 1.78
C VAL A 92 -6.20 7.00 1.65
N ILE A 93 -5.95 6.35 2.79
CA ILE A 93 -5.33 5.02 2.83
C ILE A 93 -6.37 3.99 2.37
N VAL A 94 -6.00 3.10 1.46
CA VAL A 94 -6.82 1.96 1.06
C VAL A 94 -6.24 0.70 1.68
N VAL A 95 -7.05 -0.07 2.42
CA VAL A 95 -6.66 -1.35 3.00
C VAL A 95 -7.54 -2.48 2.48
N ASN A 96 -6.97 -3.69 2.37
CA ASN A 96 -7.72 -4.87 1.97
C ASN A 96 -7.44 -6.06 2.92
N ALA A 97 -8.05 -7.22 2.61
CA ALA A 97 -7.83 -8.47 3.35
C ALA A 97 -7.32 -9.57 2.40
N PRO A 98 -6.01 -9.63 2.13
CA PRO A 98 -5.44 -10.49 1.08
C PRO A 98 -5.43 -11.98 1.44
N THR A 99 -5.69 -12.33 2.70
CA THR A 99 -5.58 -13.70 3.23
C THR A 99 -6.92 -14.35 3.53
N GLY A 100 -7.96 -13.58 3.83
CA GLY A 100 -9.22 -14.10 4.38
C GLY A 100 -10.00 -15.04 3.45
N ASN A 101 -9.83 -14.95 2.13
CA ASN A 101 -10.56 -15.77 1.16
C ASN A 101 -9.72 -16.87 0.49
N VAL A 102 -8.46 -17.06 0.89
CA VAL A 102 -7.53 -17.97 0.18
C VAL A 102 -8.09 -19.40 0.10
N VAL A 103 -8.60 -19.90 1.23
CA VAL A 103 -9.16 -21.26 1.32
C VAL A 103 -10.46 -21.38 0.52
N ALA A 104 -11.37 -20.41 0.68
CA ALA A 104 -12.65 -20.40 -0.04
C ALA A 104 -12.45 -20.39 -1.57
N ALA A 105 -11.53 -19.56 -2.06
CA ALA A 105 -11.25 -19.47 -3.49
C ALA A 105 -10.61 -20.77 -4.03
N ALA A 106 -9.74 -21.40 -3.24
CA ALA A 106 -9.15 -22.69 -3.59
C ALA A 106 -10.20 -23.81 -3.63
N GLU A 107 -11.10 -23.85 -2.64
CA GLU A 107 -12.22 -24.79 -2.59
C GLU A 107 -13.16 -24.60 -3.79
N HIS A 108 -13.51 -23.35 -4.10
CA HIS A 108 -14.34 -23.03 -5.27
C HIS A 108 -13.66 -23.44 -6.59
N THR A 109 -12.35 -23.23 -6.72
CA THR A 109 -11.58 -23.69 -7.89
C THR A 109 -11.65 -25.21 -8.05
N VAL A 110 -11.48 -25.97 -6.97
CA VAL A 110 -11.58 -27.44 -6.99
C VAL A 110 -13.02 -27.88 -7.27
N ALA A 111 -14.03 -27.20 -6.71
CA ALA A 111 -15.43 -27.46 -6.98
C ALA A 111 -15.78 -27.23 -8.46
N MET A 112 -15.28 -26.15 -9.06
CA MET A 112 -15.42 -25.84 -10.48
C MET A 112 -14.71 -26.87 -11.35
N LEU A 113 -13.51 -27.32 -10.97
CA LEU A 113 -12.76 -28.38 -11.65
C LEU A 113 -13.55 -29.69 -11.68
N MET A 114 -14.05 -30.12 -10.53
CA MET A 114 -14.82 -31.37 -10.43
C MET A 114 -16.17 -31.26 -11.16
N SER A 115 -16.83 -30.11 -11.08
CA SER A 115 -18.09 -29.85 -11.79
C SER A 115 -17.90 -29.90 -13.30
N LEU A 116 -16.82 -29.31 -13.81
CA LEU A 116 -16.45 -29.32 -15.22
C LEU A 116 -16.03 -30.71 -15.70
N ALA A 117 -15.31 -31.47 -14.87
CA ALA A 117 -14.94 -32.85 -15.19
C ALA A 117 -16.16 -33.76 -15.34
N ARG A 118 -17.26 -33.47 -14.63
CA ARG A 118 -18.43 -34.36 -14.50
C ARG A 118 -19.74 -33.82 -15.06
N ASN A 119 -19.72 -32.65 -15.70
CA ASN A 119 -20.89 -31.97 -16.29
C ASN A 119 -22.03 -31.76 -15.28
N ILE A 120 -21.69 -31.44 -14.02
CA ILE A 120 -22.68 -31.44 -12.91
C ILE A 120 -23.84 -30.47 -13.18
N PRO A 121 -23.60 -29.18 -13.51
CA PRO A 121 -24.71 -28.22 -13.68
C PRO A 121 -25.63 -28.60 -14.86
N GLN A 122 -25.05 -29.04 -15.98
CA GLN A 122 -25.82 -29.47 -17.15
C GLN A 122 -26.66 -30.72 -16.84
N ALA A 123 -26.10 -31.70 -16.14
CA ALA A 123 -26.82 -32.90 -15.75
C ALA A 123 -27.96 -32.61 -14.75
N ASP A 124 -27.73 -31.74 -13.76
CA ASP A 124 -28.77 -31.28 -12.81
C ASP A 124 -29.93 -30.60 -13.53
N GLN A 125 -29.64 -29.67 -14.46
CA GLN A 125 -30.67 -28.98 -15.25
C GLN A 125 -31.55 -29.96 -16.03
N HIS A 126 -30.95 -30.99 -16.62
CA HIS A 126 -31.69 -32.02 -17.35
C HIS A 126 -32.62 -32.84 -16.45
N VAL A 127 -32.13 -33.26 -15.27
CA VAL A 127 -32.95 -34.02 -14.31
C VAL A 127 -34.11 -33.17 -13.78
N ARG A 128 -33.87 -31.90 -13.43
CA ARG A 128 -34.94 -30.96 -13.02
C ARG A 128 -35.96 -30.72 -14.12
N GLY A 129 -35.51 -30.71 -15.38
CA GLY A 129 -36.37 -30.65 -16.56
C GLY A 129 -37.12 -31.95 -16.90
N GLY A 130 -37.05 -32.97 -16.06
CA GLY A 130 -37.73 -34.26 -16.26
C GLY A 130 -37.07 -35.18 -17.30
N GLN A 131 -35.81 -34.92 -17.68
CA GLN A 131 -35.07 -35.71 -18.65
C GLN A 131 -34.08 -36.66 -17.96
N TRP A 132 -33.84 -37.84 -18.56
CA TRP A 132 -32.88 -38.83 -18.05
C TRP A 132 -31.82 -39.20 -19.10
N LYS A 133 -30.90 -38.27 -19.37
CA LYS A 133 -29.91 -38.39 -20.46
C LYS A 133 -28.54 -38.90 -20.00
N ARG A 134 -28.50 -40.07 -19.35
CA ARG A 134 -27.26 -40.65 -18.80
C ARG A 134 -26.11 -40.75 -19.80
N ALA A 135 -26.39 -41.12 -21.06
CA ALA A 135 -25.38 -41.31 -22.08
C ALA A 135 -24.75 -39.99 -22.60
N THR A 136 -25.44 -38.86 -22.41
CA THR A 136 -24.98 -37.55 -22.91
C THR A 136 -23.87 -36.96 -22.04
N PHE A 137 -23.85 -37.26 -20.75
CA PHE A 137 -22.96 -36.62 -19.76
C PHE A 137 -21.76 -37.49 -19.38
N MET A 138 -21.06 -38.03 -20.39
CA MET A 138 -19.82 -38.76 -20.14
C MET A 138 -18.76 -37.79 -19.58
N GLY A 139 -18.33 -38.02 -18.34
CA GLY A 139 -17.30 -37.21 -17.68
C GLY A 139 -15.89 -37.72 -17.93
N THR A 140 -14.91 -37.02 -17.35
CA THR A 140 -13.51 -37.47 -17.27
C THR A 140 -13.12 -37.74 -15.82
N GLU A 141 -12.28 -38.75 -15.63
CA GLU A 141 -11.55 -38.91 -14.37
C GLU A 141 -10.39 -37.90 -14.32
N VAL A 142 -10.11 -37.36 -13.13
CA VAL A 142 -9.04 -36.37 -12.91
C VAL A 142 -7.73 -37.00 -12.46
N ARG A 143 -7.77 -38.19 -11.85
CA ARG A 143 -6.58 -38.94 -11.46
C ARG A 143 -5.70 -39.21 -12.68
N ASP A 144 -4.39 -39.10 -12.47
CA ASP A 144 -3.33 -39.22 -13.48
C ASP A 144 -3.40 -38.16 -14.60
N LYS A 145 -4.31 -37.18 -14.52
CA LYS A 145 -4.34 -36.00 -15.39
C LYS A 145 -3.42 -34.91 -14.86
N THR A 146 -3.04 -34.02 -15.77
CA THR A 146 -2.18 -32.88 -15.46
C THR A 146 -3.02 -31.63 -15.26
N LEU A 147 -2.91 -31.02 -14.08
CA LEU A 147 -3.38 -29.66 -13.79
C LEU A 147 -2.23 -28.68 -14.01
N GLY A 148 -2.38 -27.75 -14.94
CA GLY A 148 -1.53 -26.58 -15.08
C GLY A 148 -2.10 -25.40 -14.29
N THR A 149 -1.33 -24.85 -13.35
CA THR A 149 -1.67 -23.60 -12.67
C THR A 149 -0.82 -22.46 -13.22
N VAL A 150 -1.48 -21.41 -13.73
CA VAL A 150 -0.81 -20.16 -14.10
C VAL A 150 -0.85 -19.24 -12.89
N GLY A 151 0.32 -18.95 -12.32
CA GLY A 151 0.52 -18.39 -11.00
C GLY A 151 0.74 -19.47 -9.93
N LEU A 152 1.61 -19.18 -8.96
CA LEU A 152 1.90 -20.02 -7.80
C LEU A 152 1.78 -19.26 -6.46
N GLY A 153 0.85 -18.31 -6.40
CA GLY A 153 0.45 -17.61 -5.19
C GLY A 153 -0.29 -18.48 -4.16
N ARG A 154 -0.77 -17.88 -3.06
CA ARG A 154 -1.39 -18.60 -1.93
C ARG A 154 -2.57 -19.50 -2.35
N ILE A 155 -3.46 -19.00 -3.19
CA ILE A 155 -4.62 -19.78 -3.68
C ILE A 155 -4.15 -20.97 -4.53
N ALA A 156 -3.23 -20.74 -5.47
CA ALA A 156 -2.69 -21.79 -6.33
C ALA A 156 -2.00 -22.91 -5.52
N GLN A 157 -1.37 -22.58 -4.40
CA GLN A 157 -0.74 -23.57 -3.52
C GLN A 157 -1.79 -24.48 -2.85
N GLU A 158 -2.87 -23.90 -2.33
CA GLU A 158 -3.99 -24.65 -1.75
C GLU A 158 -4.70 -25.52 -2.80
N VAL A 159 -4.84 -25.01 -4.03
CA VAL A 159 -5.38 -25.76 -5.18
C VAL A 159 -4.45 -26.91 -5.55
N ALA A 160 -3.15 -26.67 -5.68
CA ALA A 160 -2.15 -27.68 -6.01
C ALA A 160 -2.11 -28.81 -4.98
N GLN A 161 -2.23 -28.49 -3.69
CA GLN A 161 -2.30 -29.49 -2.63
C GLN A 161 -3.53 -30.41 -2.78
N ARG A 162 -4.71 -29.83 -3.01
CA ARG A 162 -5.97 -30.59 -3.20
C ARG A 162 -5.96 -31.39 -4.49
N ALA A 163 -5.43 -30.84 -5.58
CA ALA A 163 -5.29 -31.55 -6.86
C ALA A 163 -4.38 -32.79 -6.74
N LYS A 164 -3.29 -32.71 -5.99
CA LYS A 164 -2.42 -33.88 -5.71
C LYS A 164 -3.12 -34.93 -4.86
N ALA A 165 -3.91 -34.51 -3.88
CA ALA A 165 -4.73 -35.44 -3.09
C ALA A 165 -5.76 -36.18 -3.95
N LEU A 166 -6.20 -35.58 -5.07
CA LEU A 166 -7.03 -36.21 -6.10
C LEU A 166 -6.24 -37.07 -7.11
N GLY A 167 -4.92 -37.20 -6.94
CA GLY A 167 -4.04 -37.99 -7.80
C GLY A 167 -3.65 -37.31 -9.11
N MET A 168 -3.75 -35.98 -9.20
CA MET A 168 -3.31 -35.22 -10.38
C MET A 168 -1.80 -34.93 -10.35
N ARG A 169 -1.17 -34.87 -11.52
CA ARG A 169 0.13 -34.20 -11.69
C ARG A 169 -0.09 -32.70 -11.72
N VAL A 170 0.73 -31.91 -11.04
CA VAL A 170 0.59 -30.43 -11.02
C VAL A 170 1.83 -29.76 -11.61
N LEU A 171 1.62 -29.01 -12.68
CA LEU A 171 2.59 -28.10 -13.29
C LEU A 171 2.23 -26.66 -12.92
N ALA A 172 3.22 -25.80 -12.73
CA ALA A 172 3.01 -24.38 -12.51
C ALA A 172 3.87 -23.51 -13.42
N PHE A 173 3.33 -22.37 -13.81
CA PHE A 173 4.08 -21.27 -14.40
C PHE A 173 3.96 -20.04 -13.51
N ASP A 174 5.07 -19.53 -12.98
CA ASP A 174 5.14 -18.27 -12.25
C ASP A 174 6.56 -17.68 -12.38
N PRO A 175 6.75 -16.56 -13.10
CA PRO A 175 8.08 -15.99 -13.34
C PRO A 175 8.71 -15.38 -12.08
N TYR A 176 7.94 -15.25 -10.99
CA TYR A 176 8.38 -14.62 -9.74
C TYR A 176 8.71 -15.64 -8.64
N VAL A 177 8.66 -16.94 -8.96
CA VAL A 177 8.89 -18.02 -8.00
C VAL A 177 10.09 -18.87 -8.42
N THR A 178 10.97 -19.15 -7.46
CA THR A 178 12.13 -20.03 -7.69
C THR A 178 11.71 -21.50 -7.81
N GLY A 179 12.44 -22.30 -8.59
CA GLY A 179 12.21 -23.74 -8.71
C GLY A 179 12.26 -24.49 -7.36
N GLU A 180 13.16 -24.11 -6.45
CA GLU A 180 13.27 -24.71 -5.11
C GLU A 180 11.96 -24.54 -4.30
N TYR A 181 11.41 -23.33 -4.31
CA TYR A 181 10.14 -23.02 -3.63
C TYR A 181 8.97 -23.87 -4.14
N ALA A 182 8.92 -24.11 -5.46
CA ALA A 182 7.90 -24.95 -6.09
C ALA A 182 8.11 -26.43 -5.74
N GLN A 183 9.36 -26.90 -5.77
CA GLN A 183 9.72 -28.29 -5.46
C GLN A 183 9.42 -28.66 -4.00
N GLN A 184 9.66 -27.76 -3.05
CA GLN A 184 9.28 -27.95 -1.64
C GLN A 184 7.77 -28.16 -1.45
N ARG A 185 6.95 -27.65 -2.38
CA ARG A 185 5.49 -27.85 -2.41
C ARG A 185 5.09 -29.01 -3.31
N GLY A 186 6.05 -29.74 -3.87
CA GLY A 186 5.88 -30.85 -4.80
C GLY A 186 5.30 -30.45 -6.16
N VAL A 187 5.44 -29.18 -6.56
CA VAL A 187 4.96 -28.65 -7.84
C VAL A 187 6.15 -28.53 -8.79
N GLU A 188 5.95 -28.93 -10.04
CA GLU A 188 6.96 -28.77 -11.10
C GLU A 188 6.78 -27.41 -11.76
N LEU A 189 7.79 -26.54 -11.67
CA LEU A 189 7.78 -25.24 -12.34
C LEU A 189 8.26 -25.41 -13.78
N VAL A 190 7.48 -24.92 -14.73
CA VAL A 190 7.74 -25.00 -16.18
C VAL A 190 7.42 -23.67 -16.84
N ASP A 191 7.90 -23.47 -18.07
CA ASP A 191 7.52 -22.31 -18.87
C ASP A 191 6.06 -22.41 -19.34
N LEU A 192 5.44 -21.25 -19.61
CA LEU A 192 4.03 -21.19 -19.99
C LEU A 192 3.70 -22.06 -21.22
N PRO A 193 4.46 -22.05 -22.33
CA PRO A 193 4.16 -22.92 -23.47
C PRO A 193 4.17 -24.41 -23.12
N ASP A 194 5.11 -24.86 -22.30
CA ASP A 194 5.21 -26.25 -21.86
C ASP A 194 4.03 -26.65 -20.98
N LEU A 195 3.60 -25.75 -20.09
CA LEU A 195 2.38 -25.94 -19.29
C LEU A 195 1.15 -26.11 -20.19
N LEU A 196 0.97 -25.22 -21.17
CA LEU A 196 -0.18 -25.25 -22.08
C LEU A 196 -0.21 -26.56 -22.88
N ALA A 197 0.94 -27.00 -23.39
CA ALA A 197 1.06 -28.24 -24.17
C ALA A 197 0.87 -29.52 -23.32
N ALA A 198 1.16 -29.48 -22.02
CA ALA A 198 1.11 -30.65 -21.13
C ALA A 198 -0.17 -30.76 -20.29
N ALA A 199 -0.89 -29.68 -20.05
CA ALA A 199 -2.04 -29.66 -19.15
C ALA A 199 -3.33 -30.23 -19.78
N ASP A 200 -4.07 -31.01 -18.99
CA ASP A 200 -5.42 -31.47 -19.34
C ASP A 200 -6.49 -30.52 -18.73
N PHE A 201 -6.14 -29.88 -17.62
CA PHE A 201 -6.89 -28.82 -16.96
C PHE A 201 -5.97 -27.63 -16.73
N ILE A 202 -6.43 -26.41 -17.00
CA ILE A 202 -5.66 -25.18 -16.75
C ILE A 202 -6.46 -24.27 -15.83
N THR A 203 -5.85 -23.77 -14.76
CA THR A 203 -6.43 -22.78 -13.86
C THR A 203 -5.55 -21.54 -13.74
N PHE A 204 -6.16 -20.37 -13.58
CA PHE A 204 -5.46 -19.10 -13.42
C PHE A 204 -5.59 -18.60 -11.98
N HIS A 205 -4.47 -18.14 -11.42
CA HIS A 205 -4.35 -17.57 -10.07
C HIS A 205 -3.37 -16.40 -10.07
N VAL A 206 -3.57 -15.47 -11.01
CA VAL A 206 -2.74 -14.26 -11.19
C VAL A 206 -3.58 -13.00 -10.97
N PRO A 207 -2.95 -11.89 -10.52
CA PRO A 207 -3.61 -10.58 -10.57
C PRO A 207 -3.84 -10.15 -12.02
N LEU A 208 -4.80 -9.25 -12.26
CA LEU A 208 -4.95 -8.59 -13.56
C LEU A 208 -4.01 -7.37 -13.62
N THR A 209 -3.05 -7.42 -14.52
CA THR A 209 -2.09 -6.36 -14.81
C THR A 209 -1.97 -6.22 -16.33
N GLU A 210 -1.21 -5.24 -16.83
CA GLU A 210 -0.91 -5.16 -18.26
C GLU A 210 -0.22 -6.43 -18.80
N GLN A 211 0.59 -7.09 -17.97
CA GLN A 211 1.33 -8.29 -18.34
C GLN A 211 0.45 -9.55 -18.38
N THR A 212 -0.61 -9.60 -17.58
CA THR A 212 -1.51 -10.76 -17.46
C THR A 212 -2.85 -10.56 -18.17
N ARG A 213 -3.13 -9.36 -18.69
CA ARG A 213 -4.29 -9.09 -19.53
C ARG A 213 -4.21 -9.93 -20.81
N ASN A 214 -5.28 -10.67 -21.09
CA ASN A 214 -5.35 -11.63 -22.20
C ASN A 214 -4.14 -12.56 -22.24
N LEU A 215 -3.65 -12.98 -21.07
CA LEU A 215 -2.55 -13.93 -20.95
C LEU A 215 -2.87 -15.22 -21.71
N LEU A 216 -4.11 -15.70 -21.66
CA LEU A 216 -4.59 -16.76 -22.54
C LEU A 216 -5.37 -16.15 -23.72
N ASN A 217 -4.64 -15.77 -24.76
CA ASN A 217 -5.16 -15.25 -26.02
C ASN A 217 -5.36 -16.37 -27.06
N ARG A 218 -5.88 -16.01 -28.25
CA ARG A 218 -6.10 -16.94 -29.37
C ARG A 218 -4.86 -17.77 -29.75
N GLU A 219 -3.67 -17.16 -29.79
CA GLU A 219 -2.42 -17.85 -30.14
C GLU A 219 -2.04 -18.90 -29.09
N ARG A 220 -2.14 -18.56 -27.79
CA ARG A 220 -1.81 -19.47 -26.70
C ARG A 220 -2.86 -20.55 -26.51
N LEU A 221 -4.14 -20.26 -26.79
CA LEU A 221 -5.19 -21.29 -26.85
C LEU A 221 -4.83 -22.39 -27.85
N ALA A 222 -4.27 -22.04 -29.01
CA ALA A 222 -3.85 -23.02 -30.01
C ALA A 222 -2.67 -23.92 -29.57
N LEU A 223 -1.89 -23.49 -28.57
CA LEU A 223 -0.81 -24.30 -27.98
C LEU A 223 -1.32 -25.36 -27.00
N THR A 224 -2.58 -25.25 -26.55
CA THR A 224 -3.14 -26.19 -25.59
C THR A 224 -3.47 -27.53 -26.22
N LYS A 225 -3.55 -28.60 -25.41
CA LYS A 225 -4.02 -29.90 -25.87
C LYS A 225 -5.46 -29.79 -26.44
N PRO A 226 -5.77 -30.47 -27.55
CA PRO A 226 -7.15 -30.71 -27.94
C PRO A 226 -7.91 -31.41 -26.81
N GLY A 227 -9.06 -30.86 -26.44
CA GLY A 227 -9.89 -31.35 -25.34
C GLY A 227 -9.50 -30.83 -23.95
N VAL A 228 -8.62 -29.83 -23.87
CA VAL A 228 -8.27 -29.15 -22.60
C VAL A 228 -9.52 -28.55 -21.94
N ARG A 229 -9.51 -28.47 -20.60
CA ARG A 229 -10.52 -27.79 -19.80
C ARG A 229 -9.94 -26.58 -19.09
N ILE A 230 -10.62 -25.45 -19.17
CA ILE A 230 -10.10 -24.16 -18.67
C ILE A 230 -10.91 -23.67 -17.48
N LEU A 231 -10.24 -23.16 -16.46
CA LEU A 231 -10.84 -22.61 -15.26
C LEU A 231 -10.34 -21.20 -14.99
N ASN A 232 -11.23 -20.29 -14.62
CA ASN A 232 -10.82 -19.00 -14.09
C ASN A 232 -11.66 -18.61 -12.88
N VAL A 233 -11.03 -18.68 -11.71
CA VAL A 233 -11.58 -18.25 -10.42
C VAL A 233 -10.67 -17.17 -9.81
N SER A 234 -9.99 -16.40 -10.67
CA SER A 234 -9.03 -15.37 -10.26
C SER A 234 -9.50 -13.97 -10.61
N ARG A 235 -9.25 -13.52 -11.84
CA ARG A 235 -9.66 -12.22 -12.35
C ARG A 235 -10.18 -12.31 -13.78
N GLY A 236 -11.23 -11.56 -14.07
CA GLY A 236 -11.71 -11.34 -15.43
C GLY A 236 -10.64 -10.69 -16.32
N GLY A 237 -10.70 -10.92 -17.62
CA GLY A 237 -9.75 -10.34 -18.58
C GLY A 237 -8.35 -10.96 -18.58
N VAL A 238 -8.07 -11.97 -17.76
CA VAL A 238 -6.84 -12.80 -17.88
C VAL A 238 -6.93 -13.73 -19.09
N ILE A 239 -8.14 -14.13 -19.46
CA ILE A 239 -8.45 -14.92 -20.65
C ILE A 239 -9.17 -14.00 -21.64
N ASP A 240 -8.78 -14.11 -22.91
CA ASP A 240 -9.54 -13.53 -24.02
C ASP A 240 -10.84 -14.33 -24.20
N GLU A 241 -11.97 -13.75 -23.74
CA GLU A 241 -13.27 -14.43 -23.70
C GLU A 241 -13.84 -14.74 -25.08
N GLU A 242 -13.55 -13.90 -26.09
CA GLU A 242 -13.96 -14.14 -27.47
C GLU A 242 -13.19 -15.33 -28.05
N ALA A 243 -11.86 -15.32 -27.88
CA ALA A 243 -11.03 -16.43 -28.35
C ALA A 243 -11.37 -17.75 -27.63
N LEU A 244 -11.70 -17.69 -26.34
CA LEU A 244 -12.17 -18.85 -25.59
C LEU A 244 -13.50 -19.38 -26.16
N ALA A 245 -14.45 -18.50 -26.47
CA ALA A 245 -15.73 -18.89 -27.07
C ALA A 245 -15.54 -19.58 -28.43
N GLU A 246 -14.67 -19.06 -29.29
CA GLU A 246 -14.31 -19.70 -30.57
C GLU A 246 -13.69 -21.10 -30.36
N ALA A 247 -12.80 -21.23 -29.38
CA ALA A 247 -12.14 -22.50 -29.07
C ALA A 247 -13.12 -23.53 -28.48
N LEU A 248 -14.12 -23.08 -27.72
CA LEU A 248 -15.22 -23.92 -27.21
C LEU A 248 -16.15 -24.38 -28.34
N GLN A 249 -16.54 -23.47 -29.23
CA GLN A 249 -17.44 -23.76 -30.36
C GLN A 249 -16.80 -24.69 -31.39
N SER A 250 -15.50 -24.54 -31.64
CA SER A 250 -14.74 -25.45 -32.51
C SER A 250 -14.46 -26.82 -31.88
N GLY A 251 -14.64 -26.96 -30.55
CA GLY A 251 -14.38 -28.18 -29.80
C GLY A 251 -12.90 -28.41 -29.46
N HIS A 252 -12.01 -27.45 -29.75
CA HIS A 252 -10.61 -27.51 -29.30
C HIS A 252 -10.53 -27.49 -27.77
N VAL A 253 -11.34 -26.64 -27.12
CA VAL A 253 -11.53 -26.64 -25.66
C VAL A 253 -12.77 -27.46 -25.32
N ALA A 254 -12.61 -28.51 -24.50
CA ALA A 254 -13.71 -29.40 -24.15
C ALA A 254 -14.73 -28.75 -23.21
N GLY A 255 -14.34 -27.75 -22.45
CA GLY A 255 -15.23 -26.95 -21.61
C GLY A 255 -14.49 -25.92 -20.77
N ALA A 256 -15.24 -24.95 -20.23
CA ALA A 256 -14.70 -23.92 -19.35
C ALA A 256 -15.54 -23.70 -18.10
N ALA A 257 -14.91 -23.39 -16.97
CA ALA A 257 -15.58 -23.02 -15.73
C ALA A 257 -15.08 -21.64 -15.28
N LEU A 258 -15.93 -20.62 -15.39
CA LEU A 258 -15.57 -19.22 -15.15
C LEU A 258 -16.40 -18.67 -13.99
N ASP A 259 -15.70 -18.14 -12.98
CA ASP A 259 -16.31 -17.43 -11.85
C ASP A 259 -16.24 -15.91 -12.04
N VAL A 260 -15.37 -15.43 -12.93
CA VAL A 260 -15.03 -14.02 -13.11
C VAL A 260 -15.02 -13.67 -14.60
N PHE A 261 -15.37 -12.43 -14.92
CA PHE A 261 -15.55 -11.96 -16.31
C PHE A 261 -14.89 -10.59 -16.50
N ALA A 262 -14.46 -10.28 -17.73
CA ALA A 262 -13.86 -8.99 -18.06
C ALA A 262 -14.81 -7.82 -17.78
N GLU A 263 -16.11 -8.05 -17.96
CA GLU A 263 -17.19 -7.15 -17.55
C GLU A 263 -18.17 -7.94 -16.67
N GLU A 264 -18.44 -7.43 -15.47
CA GLU A 264 -19.35 -8.03 -14.50
C GLU A 264 -20.49 -7.06 -14.19
N PRO A 265 -21.78 -7.48 -14.35
CA PRO A 265 -22.25 -8.81 -14.74
C PRO A 265 -21.94 -9.20 -16.20
N LEU A 266 -21.79 -10.51 -16.47
CA LEU A 266 -21.54 -11.03 -17.83
C LEU A 266 -22.56 -10.46 -18.84
N PRO A 267 -22.12 -9.72 -19.87
CA PRO A 267 -23.03 -9.09 -20.84
C PRO A 267 -23.96 -10.08 -21.53
N ALA A 268 -25.18 -9.63 -21.88
CA ALA A 268 -26.18 -10.47 -22.55
C ALA A 268 -25.71 -10.98 -23.92
N GLU A 269 -24.92 -10.16 -24.62
CA GLU A 269 -24.38 -10.46 -25.97
C GLU A 269 -23.06 -11.25 -25.93
N SER A 270 -22.56 -11.64 -24.73
CA SER A 270 -21.30 -12.38 -24.63
C SER A 270 -21.40 -13.74 -25.36
N PRO A 271 -20.45 -14.06 -26.27
CA PRO A 271 -20.48 -15.32 -27.03
C PRO A 271 -20.32 -16.56 -26.14
N LEU A 272 -19.76 -16.40 -24.94
CA LEU A 272 -19.65 -17.46 -23.94
C LEU A 272 -21.02 -18.03 -23.53
N ARG A 273 -22.08 -17.20 -23.55
CA ARG A 273 -23.45 -17.64 -23.19
C ARG A 273 -24.02 -18.69 -24.15
N ALA A 274 -23.54 -18.75 -25.39
CA ALA A 274 -23.97 -19.73 -26.38
C ALA A 274 -23.22 -21.08 -26.29
N CYS A 275 -22.15 -21.15 -25.49
CA CYS A 275 -21.32 -22.35 -25.38
C CYS A 275 -21.93 -23.31 -24.34
N ALA A 276 -22.46 -24.46 -24.76
CA ALA A 276 -23.17 -25.39 -23.86
C ALA A 276 -22.26 -26.10 -22.83
N ASN A 277 -20.96 -26.16 -23.11
CA ASN A 277 -19.94 -26.81 -22.29
C ASN A 277 -19.25 -25.84 -21.31
N THR A 278 -19.97 -24.81 -20.86
CA THR A 278 -19.48 -23.84 -19.87
C THR A 278 -20.21 -23.94 -18.54
N ILE A 279 -19.52 -23.55 -17.47
CA ILE A 279 -20.08 -23.35 -16.14
C ILE A 279 -19.78 -21.91 -15.74
N PHE A 280 -20.80 -21.19 -15.32
CA PHE A 280 -20.68 -19.81 -14.85
C PHE A 280 -21.13 -19.71 -13.40
N THR A 281 -20.33 -19.03 -12.60
CA THR A 281 -20.72 -18.60 -11.25
C THR A 281 -20.51 -17.10 -11.13
N PRO A 282 -21.38 -16.37 -10.39
CA PRO A 282 -21.31 -14.91 -10.32
C PRO A 282 -20.31 -14.46 -9.25
N HIS A 283 -19.01 -14.70 -9.48
CA HIS A 283 -17.91 -14.26 -8.62
C HIS A 283 -18.03 -14.75 -7.17
N LEU A 284 -18.20 -16.06 -7.01
CA LEU A 284 -18.43 -16.73 -5.73
C LEU A 284 -17.17 -17.22 -5.03
N GLY A 285 -15.98 -17.07 -5.60
CA GLY A 285 -14.73 -17.59 -5.02
C GLY A 285 -14.46 -17.16 -3.57
N GLY A 286 -14.90 -15.97 -3.16
CA GLY A 286 -14.81 -15.49 -1.77
C GLY A 286 -16.11 -15.56 -0.97
N SER A 287 -17.18 -16.11 -1.53
CA SER A 287 -18.54 -16.02 -1.00
C SER A 287 -18.87 -17.18 -0.05
N THR A 288 -18.11 -17.30 1.04
CA THR A 288 -18.39 -18.24 2.15
C THR A 288 -18.54 -17.50 3.46
N VAL A 289 -19.27 -18.07 4.44
CA VAL A 289 -19.46 -17.46 5.76
C VAL A 289 -18.10 -17.18 6.41
N GLU A 290 -17.20 -18.16 6.37
CA GLU A 290 -15.89 -18.09 6.99
C GLU A 290 -14.98 -17.05 6.34
N ALA A 291 -15.03 -16.94 5.00
CA ALA A 291 -14.24 -15.94 4.28
C ALA A 291 -14.76 -14.53 4.58
N GLN A 292 -16.08 -14.34 4.58
CA GLN A 292 -16.71 -13.05 4.84
C GLN A 292 -16.41 -12.53 6.25
N GLU A 293 -16.45 -13.40 7.25
CA GLU A 293 -16.08 -13.02 8.62
C GLU A 293 -14.59 -12.63 8.71
N LYS A 294 -13.69 -13.47 8.17
CA LYS A 294 -12.25 -13.20 8.23
C LYS A 294 -11.86 -11.89 7.55
N VAL A 295 -12.34 -11.66 6.32
CA VAL A 295 -11.99 -10.43 5.58
C VAL A 295 -12.55 -9.17 6.24
N ALA A 296 -13.72 -9.27 6.89
CA ALA A 296 -14.32 -8.16 7.61
C ALA A 296 -13.52 -7.83 8.87
N VAL A 297 -13.14 -8.83 9.67
CA VAL A 297 -12.30 -8.64 10.87
C VAL A 297 -10.95 -8.04 10.49
N ASP A 298 -10.26 -8.61 9.49
CA ASP A 298 -8.93 -8.15 9.05
C ASP A 298 -8.94 -6.66 8.64
N VAL A 299 -9.99 -6.23 7.95
CA VAL A 299 -10.13 -4.84 7.50
C VAL A 299 -10.57 -3.92 8.62
N ALA A 300 -11.46 -4.36 9.51
CA ALA A 300 -11.89 -3.60 10.67
C ALA A 300 -10.71 -3.27 11.61
N VAL A 301 -9.81 -4.24 11.84
CA VAL A 301 -8.57 -4.01 12.62
C VAL A 301 -7.68 -2.96 11.96
N GLN A 302 -7.44 -3.08 10.64
CA GLN A 302 -6.58 -2.13 9.94
C GLN A 302 -7.18 -0.72 9.85
N VAL A 303 -8.50 -0.60 9.69
CA VAL A 303 -9.20 0.68 9.75
C VAL A 303 -9.00 1.33 11.13
N LEU A 304 -9.13 0.56 12.21
CA LEU A 304 -8.86 1.05 13.55
C LEU A 304 -7.41 1.50 13.73
N ASP A 305 -6.45 0.75 13.21
CA ASP A 305 -5.03 1.12 13.26
C ASP A 305 -4.79 2.46 12.55
N VAL A 306 -5.31 2.62 11.33
CA VAL A 306 -5.16 3.87 10.57
C VAL A 306 -5.84 5.05 11.27
N LEU A 307 -7.03 4.86 11.85
CA LEU A 307 -7.72 5.91 12.60
C LEU A 307 -6.95 6.33 13.87
N ASN A 308 -6.15 5.44 14.43
CA ASN A 308 -5.27 5.68 15.58
C ASN A 308 -3.83 6.02 15.18
N ASP A 309 -3.59 6.42 13.93
CA ASP A 309 -2.27 6.82 13.40
C ASP A 309 -1.21 5.71 13.49
N ARG A 310 -1.64 4.45 13.43
CA ARG A 310 -0.79 3.27 13.31
C ARG A 310 -0.74 2.79 11.85
N PRO A 311 0.38 2.18 11.42
CA PRO A 311 0.49 1.64 10.07
C PRO A 311 -0.45 0.45 9.86
N ALA A 312 -1.08 0.38 8.68
CA ALA A 312 -1.89 -0.77 8.27
C ALA A 312 -1.01 -1.92 7.76
N SER A 313 -1.38 -3.16 8.10
CA SER A 313 -0.68 -4.37 7.67
C SER A 313 -0.74 -4.62 6.15
N TYR A 314 -1.86 -4.27 5.53
CA TYR A 314 -2.16 -4.53 4.11
C TYR A 314 -2.73 -3.27 3.45
N ALA A 315 -1.98 -2.18 3.56
CA ALA A 315 -2.22 -1.01 2.73
C ALA A 315 -1.96 -1.34 1.26
N VAL A 316 -2.89 -0.93 0.40
CA VAL A 316 -2.88 -1.18 -1.05
C VAL A 316 -2.14 -0.07 -1.77
N ASN A 317 -2.26 1.17 -1.26
CA ASN A 317 -1.63 2.35 -1.83
C ASN A 317 -0.52 2.93 -0.95
N ALA A 318 -0.09 2.23 0.10
CA ALA A 318 1.11 2.55 0.85
C ALA A 318 2.18 1.47 0.58
N PRO A 319 3.47 1.80 0.71
CA PRO A 319 4.51 0.78 0.68
C PRO A 319 4.29 -0.25 1.80
N LEU A 320 4.71 -1.50 1.65
CA LEU A 320 4.59 -2.48 2.75
C LEU A 320 5.81 -2.39 3.66
N LEU A 321 5.60 -2.26 4.97
CA LEU A 321 6.66 -2.41 5.98
C LEU A 321 6.62 -3.85 6.51
N PRO A 322 7.64 -4.69 6.23
CA PRO A 322 7.71 -6.01 6.83
C PRO A 322 7.71 -5.90 8.36
N PRO A 323 6.94 -6.74 9.10
CA PRO A 323 6.87 -6.63 10.56
C PRO A 323 8.21 -6.70 11.26
N LYS A 324 9.15 -7.48 10.70
CA LYS A 324 10.53 -7.61 11.19
C LYS A 324 11.35 -6.31 11.13
N ASP A 325 10.97 -5.38 10.27
CA ASP A 325 11.70 -4.13 10.02
C ASP A 325 11.06 -2.93 10.76
N LEU A 326 9.82 -3.09 11.24
CA LEU A 326 9.04 -2.03 11.90
C LEU A 326 9.73 -1.49 13.16
N GLU A 327 10.19 -2.37 14.05
CA GLU A 327 10.78 -1.97 15.32
C GLU A 327 12.00 -1.07 15.13
N PHE A 328 12.82 -1.35 14.11
CA PHE A 328 13.97 -0.54 13.77
C PHE A 328 13.58 0.74 13.05
N LEU A 329 12.68 0.69 12.07
CA LEU A 329 12.39 1.84 11.20
C LEU A 329 11.49 2.90 11.84
N VAL A 330 10.59 2.54 12.75
CA VAL A 330 9.63 3.48 13.37
C VAL A 330 10.31 4.72 13.98
N PRO A 331 11.38 4.62 14.80
CA PRO A 331 12.07 5.79 15.31
C PRO A 331 12.69 6.67 14.21
N TYR A 332 13.21 6.05 13.13
CA TYR A 332 13.80 6.79 12.01
C TYR A 332 12.75 7.43 11.10
N ILE A 333 11.52 6.90 11.04
CA ILE A 333 10.39 7.55 10.35
C ILE A 333 10.04 8.87 11.05
N ASP A 334 9.97 8.88 12.39
CA ASP A 334 9.75 10.12 13.16
C ASP A 334 10.91 11.11 12.99
N LEU A 335 12.16 10.64 13.09
CA LEU A 335 13.34 11.47 12.81
C LEU A 335 13.29 12.07 11.40
N ALA A 336 12.97 11.27 10.38
CA ALA A 336 12.90 11.69 8.99
C ALA A 336 11.84 12.79 8.77
N GLU A 337 10.66 12.65 9.37
CA GLU A 337 9.60 13.66 9.33
C GLU A 337 10.06 14.98 9.97
N ARG A 338 10.64 14.92 11.17
CA ARG A 338 11.20 16.09 11.87
C ARG A 338 12.31 16.76 11.08
N MET A 339 13.22 15.98 10.50
CA MET A 339 14.30 16.49 9.65
C MET A 339 13.77 17.15 8.38
N GLY A 340 12.73 16.59 7.74
CA GLY A 340 12.07 17.20 6.60
C GLY A 340 11.46 18.55 6.93
N ARG A 341 10.74 18.62 8.06
CA ARG A 341 10.16 19.86 8.61
C ARG A 341 11.23 20.90 8.95
N PHE A 342 12.32 20.46 9.59
CA PHE A 342 13.47 21.29 9.94
C PHE A 342 14.12 21.89 8.69
N LEU A 343 14.45 21.05 7.70
CA LEU A 343 15.07 21.48 6.45
C LEU A 343 14.19 22.46 5.67
N ARG A 344 12.87 22.25 5.68
CA ARG A 344 11.92 23.15 5.03
C ARG A 344 11.93 24.55 5.66
N GLN A 345 11.93 24.65 6.99
CA GLN A 345 11.95 25.93 7.71
C GLN A 345 13.33 26.62 7.66
N LEU A 346 14.40 25.82 7.58
CA LEU A 346 15.77 26.31 7.41
C LEU A 346 15.98 26.96 6.04
N THR A 347 15.42 26.36 4.99
CA THR A 347 15.48 26.88 3.61
C THR A 347 14.50 28.03 3.35
N THR A 348 14.75 28.86 2.34
CA THR A 348 13.92 30.01 1.95
C THR A 348 12.73 29.61 1.08
N HIS A 349 11.76 30.51 0.89
CA HIS A 349 10.45 30.23 0.26
C HIS A 349 10.49 29.85 -1.24
N ARG A 350 11.65 29.82 -1.90
CA ARG A 350 11.77 29.41 -3.31
C ARG A 350 12.08 27.91 -3.43
N GLY A 351 11.48 27.27 -4.43
CA GLY A 351 11.39 25.81 -4.57
C GLY A 351 12.72 25.06 -4.41
N MET A 352 12.67 23.90 -3.77
CA MET A 352 13.77 22.93 -3.73
C MET A 352 13.65 22.03 -4.97
N GLY A 353 14.61 22.15 -5.89
CA GLY A 353 14.60 21.36 -7.13
C GLY A 353 15.01 19.90 -6.91
N ASP A 354 16.09 19.68 -6.15
CA ASP A 354 16.61 18.35 -5.85
C ASP A 354 16.77 18.16 -4.33
N LEU A 355 16.33 17.00 -3.84
CA LEU A 355 16.51 16.53 -2.47
C LEU A 355 17.23 15.18 -2.50
N GLU A 356 18.37 15.08 -1.84
CA GLU A 356 19.10 13.84 -1.62
C GLU A 356 18.90 13.36 -0.18
N VAL A 357 18.41 12.13 -0.02
CA VAL A 357 18.29 11.41 1.25
C VAL A 357 19.35 10.31 1.25
N THR A 358 20.26 10.36 2.22
CA THR A 358 21.30 9.34 2.38
C THR A 358 21.14 8.63 3.72
N ALA A 359 20.93 7.31 3.68
CA ALA A 359 21.02 6.46 4.86
C ALA A 359 22.46 5.96 5.06
N HIS A 360 22.91 6.00 6.31
CA HIS A 360 24.24 5.57 6.74
C HIS A 360 24.15 4.41 7.75
N GLY A 361 25.19 3.58 7.77
CA GLY A 361 25.35 2.51 8.76
C GLY A 361 24.24 1.46 8.64
N GLU A 362 23.68 1.02 9.78
CA GLU A 362 22.64 -0.02 9.81
C GLU A 362 21.39 0.36 9.01
N LEU A 363 21.02 1.65 8.98
CA LEU A 363 19.86 2.15 8.24
C LEU A 363 19.98 1.92 6.73
N ALA A 364 21.20 1.84 6.20
CA ALA A 364 21.45 1.60 4.78
C ALA A 364 21.00 0.19 4.31
N ASN A 365 20.75 -0.74 5.25
CA ASN A 365 20.33 -2.10 4.93
C ASN A 365 18.81 -2.23 4.66
N PHE A 366 18.03 -1.18 4.93
CA PHE A 366 16.58 -1.20 4.83
C PHE A 366 16.05 -0.56 3.54
N ASP A 367 14.82 -0.86 3.17
CA ASP A 367 14.07 -0.09 2.17
C ASP A 367 13.76 1.30 2.73
N LEU A 368 14.16 2.36 2.02
CA LEU A 368 14.03 3.73 2.50
C LEU A 368 12.74 4.40 2.01
N THR A 369 11.84 3.69 1.34
CA THR A 369 10.59 4.27 0.81
C THR A 369 9.79 5.02 1.89
N TYR A 370 9.71 4.45 3.10
CA TYR A 370 9.02 5.09 4.23
C TYR A 370 9.78 6.28 4.82
N ILE A 371 11.11 6.19 4.89
CA ILE A 371 11.98 7.30 5.31
C ILE A 371 11.81 8.47 4.34
N ASN A 372 11.91 8.18 3.05
CA ASN A 372 11.71 9.13 1.96
C ASN A 372 10.31 9.80 2.04
N ALA A 373 9.25 9.01 2.20
CA ALA A 373 7.90 9.51 2.35
C ALA A 373 7.74 10.40 3.61
N ALA A 374 8.38 10.03 4.72
CA ALA A 374 8.35 10.81 5.96
C ALA A 374 9.08 12.15 5.82
N VAL A 375 10.28 12.17 5.20
CA VAL A 375 11.00 13.42 4.88
C VAL A 375 10.10 14.34 4.06
N ILE A 376 9.53 13.83 2.98
CA ILE A 376 8.68 14.64 2.10
C ILE A 376 7.40 15.09 2.82
N LYS A 377 6.79 14.24 3.65
CA LYS A 377 5.64 14.60 4.49
C LYS A 377 5.98 15.82 5.36
N GLY A 378 7.09 15.75 6.12
CA GLY A 378 7.55 16.85 6.95
C GLY A 378 7.84 18.14 6.17
N MET A 379 8.32 18.02 4.93
CA MET A 379 8.57 19.18 4.07
C MET A 379 7.29 19.81 3.49
N LEU A 380 6.25 19.01 3.25
CA LEU A 380 5.06 19.44 2.53
C LEU A 380 3.84 19.75 3.42
N MET A 381 3.76 19.16 4.62
CA MET A 381 2.56 19.21 5.46
C MET A 381 2.06 20.63 5.81
N ASP A 382 2.97 21.61 5.93
CA ASP A 382 2.65 22.99 6.29
C ASP A 382 2.53 23.93 5.07
N VAL A 383 2.65 23.41 3.83
CA VAL A 383 2.71 24.22 2.60
C VAL A 383 1.72 23.82 1.51
N VAL A 384 0.87 22.82 1.76
CA VAL A 384 -0.13 22.37 0.79
C VAL A 384 -1.51 22.27 1.43
N ASP A 385 -2.55 22.58 0.66
CA ASP A 385 -3.95 22.54 1.15
C ASP A 385 -4.52 21.10 1.21
N THR A 386 -3.76 20.11 0.73
CA THR A 386 -4.15 18.69 0.75
C THR A 386 -3.51 18.00 1.95
N ARG A 387 -4.23 17.09 2.61
CA ARG A 387 -3.64 16.26 3.67
C ARG A 387 -2.44 15.48 3.13
N VAL A 388 -1.26 15.72 3.68
CA VAL A 388 -0.03 14.96 3.35
C VAL A 388 0.18 13.84 4.36
N ASN A 389 0.45 12.63 3.88
CA ASN A 389 0.83 11.49 4.70
C ASN A 389 1.83 10.60 3.95
N LEU A 390 2.22 9.50 4.56
CA LEU A 390 3.22 8.58 4.01
C LEU A 390 2.79 7.91 2.68
N VAL A 391 1.49 7.94 2.35
CA VAL A 391 0.95 7.39 1.10
C VAL A 391 1.14 8.35 -0.06
N ASN A 392 0.79 9.61 0.13
CA ASN A 392 0.73 10.57 -0.97
C ASN A 392 1.92 11.53 -1.03
N ALA A 393 2.80 11.53 -0.03
CA ALA A 393 3.95 12.41 0.05
C ALA A 393 4.82 12.36 -1.22
N LEU A 394 5.25 11.17 -1.65
CA LEU A 394 6.14 11.03 -2.82
C LEU A 394 5.47 11.50 -4.11
N LEU A 395 4.20 11.14 -4.33
CA LEU A 395 3.41 11.60 -5.47
C LEU A 395 3.26 13.14 -5.49
N LEU A 396 3.01 13.73 -4.32
CA LEU A 396 2.85 15.18 -4.17
C LEU A 396 4.17 15.94 -4.41
N ALA A 397 5.31 15.33 -4.09
CA ALA A 397 6.64 15.85 -4.41
C ALA A 397 6.92 15.81 -5.91
N GLU A 398 6.67 14.66 -6.55
CA GLU A 398 6.87 14.49 -8.00
C GLU A 398 6.04 15.49 -8.81
N ARG A 399 4.75 15.68 -8.47
CA ARG A 399 3.86 16.66 -9.11
C ARG A 399 4.33 18.11 -8.98
N ARG A 400 5.20 18.39 -7.99
CA ARG A 400 5.79 19.71 -7.76
C ARG A 400 7.19 19.84 -8.36
N GLY A 401 7.64 18.83 -9.10
CA GLY A 401 8.96 18.80 -9.73
C GLY A 401 10.11 18.66 -8.72
N LEU A 402 9.84 18.13 -7.53
CA LEU A 402 10.89 17.82 -6.55
C LEU A 402 11.50 16.47 -6.92
N ASN A 403 12.76 16.48 -7.35
CA ASN A 403 13.50 15.27 -7.66
C ASN A 403 14.08 14.71 -6.36
N LEU A 404 13.60 13.54 -5.94
CA LEU A 404 14.13 12.83 -4.79
C LEU A 404 15.21 11.85 -5.25
N MET A 405 16.40 11.95 -4.65
CA MET A 405 17.51 11.04 -4.85
C MET A 405 17.81 10.26 -3.58
N GLU A 406 17.79 8.93 -3.67
CA GLU A 406 18.17 8.04 -2.57
C GLU A 406 19.63 7.63 -2.67
N ARG A 407 20.33 7.57 -1.53
CA ARG A 407 21.65 6.93 -1.41
C ARG A 407 21.74 6.07 -0.15
N LYS A 408 22.50 4.97 -0.27
CA LYS A 408 22.84 4.07 0.84
C LYS A 408 24.34 4.02 1.01
N LYS A 409 24.83 4.20 2.25
CA LYS A 409 26.25 4.12 2.61
C LYS A 409 26.44 3.16 3.78
N HIS A 410 26.97 1.98 3.47
CA HIS A 410 27.23 0.92 4.45
C HIS A 410 28.52 1.12 5.27
N GLN A 411 29.34 2.13 4.96
CA GLN A 411 30.51 2.47 5.78
C GLN A 411 30.09 3.38 6.94
N ASP A 412 30.55 3.03 8.14
CA ASP A 412 30.34 3.80 9.36
C ASP A 412 31.07 5.15 9.30
N ASP A 413 30.33 6.22 9.63
CA ASP A 413 30.91 7.46 10.12
C ASP A 413 31.01 7.23 11.65
N ASP A 414 32.23 7.17 12.22
CA ASP A 414 32.59 6.58 13.53
C ASP A 414 31.81 7.08 14.79
N ARG A 415 30.76 7.90 14.64
CA ARG A 415 30.01 8.55 15.73
C ARG A 415 28.62 7.99 16.00
N TYR A 416 27.94 7.42 15.01
CA TYR A 416 26.57 6.89 15.16
C TYR A 416 26.38 5.60 14.34
N ALA A 417 25.74 4.59 14.94
CA ALA A 417 25.49 3.29 14.29
C ALA A 417 24.53 3.39 13.08
N ALA A 418 23.65 4.39 13.09
CA ALA A 418 22.79 4.73 11.97
C ALA A 418 22.50 6.23 11.99
N MET A 419 22.46 6.82 10.79
CA MET A 419 22.30 8.27 10.59
C MET A 419 21.59 8.52 9.26
N LEU A 420 20.78 9.59 9.23
CA LEU A 420 20.15 10.10 8.04
C LEU A 420 20.79 11.43 7.65
N THR A 421 21.13 11.60 6.38
CA THR A 421 21.59 12.89 5.83
C THR A 421 20.59 13.38 4.80
N LEU A 422 20.06 14.60 5.00
CA LEU A 422 19.27 15.32 4.03
C LEU A 422 20.11 16.41 3.36
N ARG A 423 20.03 16.47 2.03
CA ARG A 423 20.72 17.48 1.23
C ARG A 423 19.76 18.11 0.25
N ALA A 424 19.57 19.41 0.34
CA ALA A 424 18.72 20.15 -0.59
C ALA A 424 19.47 21.35 -1.16
N THR A 425 19.13 21.71 -2.40
CA THR A 425 19.58 22.97 -3.00
C THR A 425 18.41 23.94 -3.05
N SER A 426 18.58 25.12 -2.45
CA SER A 426 17.59 26.20 -2.47
C SER A 426 18.32 27.53 -2.64
N ASP A 427 17.83 28.38 -3.55
CA ASP A 427 18.43 29.68 -3.89
C ASP A 427 19.94 29.62 -4.22
N GLY A 428 20.37 28.55 -4.90
CA GLY A 428 21.77 28.33 -5.28
C GLY A 428 22.69 27.94 -4.12
N ARG A 429 22.16 27.81 -2.89
CA ARG A 429 22.88 27.32 -1.71
C ARG A 429 22.52 25.86 -1.46
N ARG A 430 23.55 25.04 -1.21
CA ARG A 430 23.39 23.68 -0.74
C ARG A 430 23.25 23.68 0.78
N TRP A 431 22.22 23.00 1.27
CA TRP A 431 21.99 22.73 2.68
C TRP A 431 22.22 21.25 2.95
N THR A 432 22.93 20.95 4.03
CA THR A 432 23.11 19.59 4.55
C THR A 432 22.63 19.57 5.99
N VAL A 433 21.78 18.62 6.34
CA VAL A 433 21.35 18.36 7.73
C VAL A 433 21.52 16.88 7.99
N ARG A 434 22.17 16.52 9.10
CA ARG A 434 22.27 15.12 9.52
C ARG A 434 21.54 14.91 10.84
N GLY A 435 20.91 13.76 10.99
CA GLY A 435 20.19 13.39 12.19
C GLY A 435 20.41 11.93 12.54
N ALA A 436 20.33 11.64 13.83
CA ALA A 436 20.50 10.30 14.38
C ALA A 436 19.58 10.11 15.59
N MET A 437 19.38 8.85 15.98
CA MET A 437 18.70 8.53 17.24
C MET A 437 19.73 8.55 18.37
N VAL A 438 19.51 9.38 19.39
CA VAL A 438 20.36 9.50 20.58
C VAL A 438 19.54 9.13 21.79
N GLN A 439 19.91 8.04 22.48
CA GLN A 439 19.17 7.53 23.65
C GLN A 439 17.65 7.33 23.41
N GLY A 440 17.27 7.00 22.18
CA GLY A 440 15.87 6.80 21.79
C GLY A 440 15.14 8.08 21.33
N GLU A 441 15.80 9.23 21.33
CA GLU A 441 15.23 10.51 20.89
C GLU A 441 15.82 10.98 19.54
N PRO A 442 15.02 11.60 18.66
CA PRO A 442 15.48 12.11 17.37
C PRO A 442 16.31 13.39 17.56
N HIS A 443 17.55 13.38 17.10
CA HIS A 443 18.46 14.52 17.21
C HIS A 443 18.92 15.04 15.85
N ILE A 444 19.14 16.36 15.75
CA ILE A 444 19.96 16.95 14.69
C ILE A 444 21.41 16.95 15.17
N VAL A 445 22.29 16.32 14.39
CA VAL A 445 23.70 16.07 14.78
C VAL A 445 24.71 16.84 13.91
N ASP A 446 24.28 17.41 12.80
CA ASP A 446 25.12 18.25 11.92
C ASP A 446 24.27 19.18 11.05
N ILE A 447 24.76 20.40 10.83
CA ILE A 447 24.20 21.35 9.87
C ILE A 447 25.33 21.98 9.04
N ASN A 448 25.34 21.76 7.72
CA ASN A 448 26.37 22.26 6.79
C ASN A 448 27.81 21.92 7.21
N ASP A 449 28.02 20.69 7.66
CA ASP A 449 29.31 20.17 8.13
C ASP A 449 29.82 20.90 9.41
N LEU A 450 28.91 21.55 10.15
CA LEU A 450 29.11 22.03 11.51
C LEU A 450 28.45 21.04 12.47
N TRP A 451 29.28 20.27 13.18
CA TRP A 451 28.82 19.35 14.21
C TRP A 451 28.10 20.09 15.34
N ILE A 452 26.87 19.68 15.60
CA ILE A 452 26.01 20.21 16.66
C ILE A 452 25.01 19.13 17.04
N ASP A 453 24.75 18.87 18.31
CA ASP A 453 23.90 17.75 18.75
C ASP A 453 22.77 18.28 19.63
N PHE A 454 21.52 18.27 19.15
CA PHE A 454 20.37 18.70 19.94
C PHE A 454 19.07 17.94 19.59
N PRO A 455 18.13 17.80 20.54
CA PRO A 455 16.83 17.18 20.30
C PRO A 455 16.02 17.91 19.23
N ALA A 456 15.48 17.17 18.27
CA ALA A 456 14.67 17.70 17.18
C ALA A 456 13.20 17.92 17.60
N THR A 457 12.97 18.72 18.64
CA THR A 457 11.64 18.94 19.23
C THR A 457 11.44 20.38 19.68
N GLY A 458 10.20 20.87 19.63
CA GLY A 458 9.81 22.17 20.19
C GLY A 458 10.29 23.36 19.36
N GLY A 459 10.47 24.51 20.03
CA GLY A 459 10.93 25.75 19.42
C GLY A 459 12.46 25.85 19.43
N ILE A 460 13.08 25.97 18.27
CA ILE A 460 14.55 26.00 18.12
C ILE A 460 14.96 27.28 17.42
N LEU A 461 15.68 28.14 18.12
CA LEU A 461 16.32 29.32 17.54
C LEU A 461 17.72 28.96 17.04
N LEU A 462 17.91 29.06 15.73
CA LEU A 462 19.20 28.90 15.07
C LEU A 462 19.78 30.25 14.70
N THR A 463 21.09 30.40 14.89
CA THR A 463 21.86 31.54 14.37
C THR A 463 23.10 31.05 13.66
N SER A 464 23.38 31.59 12.48
CA SER A 464 24.69 31.49 11.85
C SER A 464 25.46 32.78 12.11
N HIS A 465 26.70 32.64 12.55
CA HIS A 465 27.51 33.76 12.97
C HIS A 465 29.00 33.47 12.78
N ARG A 466 29.82 34.52 12.90
CA ARG A 466 31.27 34.36 12.97
C ARG A 466 31.70 34.20 14.43
N ASP A 467 32.48 33.17 14.77
CA ASP A 467 32.92 32.87 16.13
C ASP A 467 33.78 34.01 16.74
N MET A 468 33.13 34.93 17.47
CA MET A 468 33.76 36.09 18.07
C MET A 468 33.39 36.20 19.56
N PRO A 469 34.31 36.71 20.41
CA PRO A 469 34.02 36.92 21.82
C PRO A 469 32.72 37.72 22.05
N GLY A 470 31.88 37.22 22.95
CA GLY A 470 30.67 37.90 23.42
C GLY A 470 29.40 37.68 22.58
N ILE A 471 29.43 36.97 21.45
CA ILE A 471 28.21 36.72 20.65
C ILE A 471 27.18 35.90 21.43
N ILE A 472 27.60 34.77 22.00
CA ILE A 472 26.70 33.89 22.80
C ILE A 472 26.07 34.70 23.94
N GLY A 473 26.88 35.48 24.66
CA GLY A 473 26.41 36.32 25.75
C GLY A 473 25.40 37.38 25.29
N LYS A 474 25.58 37.99 24.11
CA LYS A 474 24.62 38.97 23.56
C LYS A 474 23.27 38.33 23.28
N VAL A 475 23.25 37.16 22.64
CA VAL A 475 22.00 36.46 22.31
C VAL A 475 21.32 35.97 23.59
N GLY A 476 22.06 35.34 24.51
CA GLY A 476 21.50 34.90 25.80
C GLY A 476 20.95 36.07 26.65
N THR A 477 21.65 37.21 26.68
CA THR A 477 21.16 38.42 27.36
C THR A 477 19.86 38.92 26.73
N MET A 478 19.76 38.89 25.39
CA MET A 478 18.55 39.29 24.67
C MET A 478 17.37 38.36 24.98
N MET A 479 17.59 37.04 25.04
CA MET A 479 16.54 36.08 25.44
C MET A 479 16.01 36.40 26.85
N GLY A 480 16.92 36.59 27.81
CA GLY A 480 16.53 36.91 29.19
C GLY A 480 15.83 38.27 29.32
N GLN A 481 16.21 39.27 28.52
CA GLN A 481 15.51 40.56 28.48
C GLN A 481 14.09 40.47 27.93
N MET A 482 13.81 39.46 27.12
CA MET A 482 12.49 39.17 26.58
C MET A 482 11.71 38.14 27.40
N ASP A 483 12.23 37.73 28.56
CA ASP A 483 11.62 36.72 29.44
C ASP A 483 11.42 35.36 28.77
N ILE A 484 12.40 34.93 27.96
CA ILE A 484 12.38 33.64 27.25
C ILE A 484 13.42 32.71 27.89
N ASN A 485 12.97 31.55 28.39
CA ASN A 485 13.88 30.54 28.93
C ASN A 485 14.56 29.72 27.81
N ILE A 486 15.82 29.34 28.04
CA ILE A 486 16.61 28.49 27.14
C ILE A 486 16.72 27.09 27.78
N SER A 487 16.10 26.08 27.17
CA SER A 487 16.11 24.69 27.66
C SER A 487 17.38 23.93 27.32
N PHE A 488 17.96 24.20 26.15
CA PHE A 488 19.28 23.71 25.76
C PHE A 488 20.03 24.73 24.92
N MET A 489 21.37 24.63 24.89
CA MET A 489 22.22 25.42 24.02
C MET A 489 23.35 24.56 23.47
N HIS A 490 23.47 24.52 22.14
CA HIS A 490 24.56 23.85 21.45
C HIS A 490 25.22 24.78 20.44
N VAL A 491 26.54 24.67 20.28
CA VAL A 491 27.32 25.48 19.36
C VAL A 491 28.26 24.59 18.57
N GLY A 492 28.14 24.65 17.24
CA GLY A 492 29.07 24.04 16.29
C GLY A 492 29.90 25.11 15.61
N ARG A 493 31.20 24.89 15.41
CA ARG A 493 32.08 25.83 14.69
C ARG A 493 33.03 25.10 13.77
N ARG A 494 33.37 25.73 12.64
CA ARG A 494 34.38 25.20 11.70
C ARG A 494 35.79 25.36 12.24
N GLY A 495 36.05 26.49 12.89
CA GLY A 495 37.35 26.82 13.47
C GLY A 495 37.30 28.15 14.24
N PRO A 496 38.39 28.52 14.93
CA PRO A 496 38.47 29.79 15.64
C PRO A 496 38.26 30.99 14.70
N ARG A 497 37.32 31.88 15.03
CA ARG A 497 36.99 33.08 14.21
C ARG A 497 36.43 32.79 12.82
N GLU A 498 35.96 31.57 12.60
CA GLU A 498 35.28 31.14 11.37
C GLU A 498 33.76 31.08 11.57
N GLU A 499 33.06 30.49 10.61
CA GLU A 499 31.62 30.23 10.66
C GLU A 499 31.28 29.30 11.83
N ALA A 500 30.25 29.67 12.57
CA ALA A 500 29.66 28.92 13.65
C ALA A 500 28.13 28.95 13.55
N ILE A 501 27.51 27.92 14.12
CA ILE A 501 26.07 27.80 14.29
C ILE A 501 25.77 27.61 15.76
N MET A 502 24.76 28.31 16.26
CA MET A 502 24.24 28.13 17.61
C MET A 502 22.77 27.76 17.53
N ALA A 503 22.38 26.71 18.26
CA ALA A 503 21.00 26.28 18.44
C ALA A 503 20.59 26.47 19.90
N LEU A 504 19.45 27.12 20.11
CA LEU A 504 18.84 27.33 21.41
C LEU A 504 17.45 26.69 21.41
N GLY A 505 17.21 25.76 22.34
CA GLY A 505 15.86 25.28 22.63
C GLY A 505 15.13 26.32 23.47
N LEU A 506 13.91 26.67 23.08
CA LEU A 506 13.09 27.68 23.73
C LEU A 506 11.87 27.00 24.37
N ASP A 507 11.57 27.35 25.62
CA ASP A 507 10.35 26.87 26.31
C ASP A 507 9.11 27.67 25.90
N ASP A 508 9.32 28.92 25.49
CA ASP A 508 8.26 29.87 25.14
C ASP A 508 8.38 30.32 23.69
N MET A 509 7.23 30.61 23.07
CA MET A 509 7.21 31.20 21.74
C MET A 509 7.73 32.64 21.81
N PRO A 510 8.75 33.00 21.00
CA PRO A 510 9.33 34.33 21.06
C PRO A 510 8.35 35.39 20.54
N PRO A 511 8.42 36.63 21.07
CA PRO A 511 7.58 37.72 20.61
C PRO A 511 7.91 38.11 19.16
N PRO A 512 6.96 38.74 18.43
CA PRO A 512 7.21 39.28 17.11
C PRO A 512 8.42 40.24 17.12
N GLY A 513 9.32 40.10 16.14
CA GLY A 513 10.51 40.95 16.01
C GLY A 513 11.77 40.44 16.71
N LEU A 514 11.74 39.29 17.38
CA LEU A 514 12.96 38.70 17.98
C LEU A 514 14.06 38.47 16.92
N LEU A 515 13.72 37.80 15.81
CA LEU A 515 14.67 37.50 14.74
C LEU A 515 15.28 38.78 14.16
N ASP A 516 14.47 39.83 13.96
CA ASP A 516 14.95 41.13 13.49
C ASP A 516 15.92 41.80 14.47
N ALA A 517 15.74 41.58 15.79
CA ALA A 517 16.65 42.09 16.81
C ALA A 517 17.98 41.31 16.80
N ILE A 518 17.93 40.00 16.65
CA ILE A 518 19.12 39.14 16.56
C ILE A 518 19.93 39.45 15.29
N ASP A 519 19.27 39.59 14.15
CA ASP A 519 19.94 39.85 12.87
C ASP A 519 20.63 41.22 12.81
N LYS A 520 20.25 42.16 13.70
CA LYS A 520 20.94 43.45 13.87
C LYS A 520 22.23 43.35 14.69
N LEU A 521 22.47 42.22 15.39
CA LEU A 521 23.69 42.04 16.15
C LEU A 521 24.90 41.87 15.21
N SER A 522 25.98 42.59 15.53
CA SER A 522 27.26 42.45 14.81
C SER A 522 27.73 40.99 14.76
N ASN A 523 28.11 40.52 13.57
CA ASN A 523 28.62 39.16 13.29
C ASN A 523 27.56 38.04 13.24
N ILE A 524 26.26 38.36 13.34
CA ILE A 524 25.20 37.42 12.95
C ILE A 524 25.00 37.54 11.44
N SER A 525 25.01 36.40 10.75
CA SER A 525 24.75 36.30 9.32
C SER A 525 23.25 36.14 9.03
N TRP A 526 22.56 35.34 9.84
CA TRP A 526 21.12 35.11 9.79
C TRP A 526 20.65 34.39 11.06
N SER A 527 19.37 34.54 11.37
CA SER A 527 18.66 33.77 12.40
C SER A 527 17.38 33.14 11.86
N LYS A 528 16.99 32.01 12.46
CA LYS A 528 15.79 31.23 12.09
C LYS A 528 15.14 30.69 13.35
N LEU A 529 13.82 30.77 13.44
CA LEU A 529 13.04 30.01 14.40
C LEU A 529 12.44 28.80 13.69
N ILE A 530 12.73 27.60 14.20
CA ILE A 530 12.20 26.33 13.69
C ILE A 530 11.26 25.73 14.73
N LEU A 531 10.09 25.28 14.30
CA LEU A 531 9.08 24.63 15.14
C LEU A 531 8.94 23.16 14.73
N LEU A 532 9.23 22.24 15.65
CA LEU A 532 9.17 20.79 15.40
C LEU A 532 8.12 20.06 16.22
#